data_AF-A0A559QIG1-F1
#
_entry.id   AF-A0A559QIG1-F1
#
_cell.length_a   1.000
_cell.length_b   1.000
_cell.length_c   1.000
_cell.angle_alpha   90.00
_cell.angle_beta   90.00
_cell.angle_gamma   90.00
#
_symmetry.space_group_name_H-M   'P 1'
#
loop_
_entity.id
_entity.type
_entity.pdbx_description
1 polymer ?
#
loop_
_entity_poly.entity_id
_entity_poly.type
_entity_poly.pdbx_seq_one_letter_code
_entity_poly.pdbx_strand_id
1 'polypeptide(L)'
;MGSVTDSIKNYDDVLASVRRSALSGATATDILRYLVLECDLQGKAQLMIVFCKGFGVELRIASCIGGWWHDGSGSLSDDRINELLNPELVRYVASQVQS
;
A
#
# COMPACT_ATOMS: atom_id res chain seq x y z
N MET A 1 -1.75 24.14 -2.58
CA MET A 1 -2.26 22.78 -2.87
C MET A 1 -1.94 21.93 -1.65
N GLY A 2 -2.93 21.29 -1.03
CA GLY A 2 -2.69 20.36 0.08
C GLY A 2 -1.99 19.10 -0.42
N SER A 3 -1.16 18.49 0.41
CA SER A 3 -0.56 17.20 0.10
C SER A 3 -1.64 16.12 0.08
N VAL A 4 -1.50 15.07 -0.73
CA VAL A 4 -2.42 13.91 -0.72
C VAL A 4 -2.49 13.26 0.66
N THR A 5 -1.43 13.40 1.47
CA THR A 5 -1.40 12.92 2.85
C THR A 5 -2.39 13.65 3.76
N ASP A 6 -2.69 14.93 3.47
CA ASP A 6 -3.57 15.76 4.29
C ASP A 6 -5.05 15.33 4.17
N SER A 7 -5.39 14.56 3.13
CA SER A 7 -6.73 13.99 2.93
C SER A 7 -6.90 12.60 3.56
N ILE A 8 -5.84 12.03 4.16
CA ILE A 8 -5.88 10.72 4.81
C ILE A 8 -6.09 10.94 6.30
N LYS A 9 -7.25 10.53 6.81
CA LYS A 9 -7.54 10.61 8.25
C LYS A 9 -6.60 9.69 9.03
N ASN A 10 -6.07 10.18 10.15
CA ASN A 10 -5.15 9.44 11.02
C ASN A 10 -3.95 8.84 10.25
N TYR A 11 -3.37 9.63 9.33
CA TYR A 11 -2.32 9.18 8.41
C TYR A 11 -1.18 8.41 9.09
N ASP A 12 -0.68 8.89 10.23
CA ASP A 12 0.41 8.24 10.96
C ASP A 12 0.00 6.85 11.51
N ASP A 13 -1.23 6.71 12.02
CA ASP A 13 -1.77 5.43 12.50
C ASP A 13 -1.97 4.44 11.35
N VAL A 14 -2.40 4.93 10.19
CA VAL A 14 -2.51 4.14 8.96
C VAL A 14 -1.13 3.62 8.56
N LEU A 15 -0.11 4.50 8.51
CA LEU A 15 1.26 4.09 8.19
C LEU A 15 1.80 3.06 9.20
N ALA A 16 1.58 3.27 10.50
CA ALA A 16 1.99 2.32 11.53
C ALA A 16 1.28 0.97 11.37
N SER A 17 0.01 0.96 11.00
CA SER A 17 -0.78 -0.26 10.82
C SER A 17 -0.35 -1.05 9.59
N VAL A 18 -0.19 -0.41 8.43
CA VAL A 18 0.26 -1.12 7.22
C VAL A 18 1.68 -1.67 7.34
N ARG A 19 2.57 -0.97 8.06
CA ARG A 19 3.93 -1.44 8.37
C ARG A 19 3.91 -2.67 9.27
N ARG A 20 3.07 -2.67 10.31
CA ARG A 20 2.88 -3.84 11.18
C ARG A 20 2.30 -5.02 10.40
N SER A 21 1.34 -4.78 9.51
CA SER A 21 0.78 -5.84 8.64
C SER A 21 1.86 -6.46 7.76
N ALA A 22 2.69 -5.65 7.10
CA ALA A 22 3.80 -6.16 6.29
C ALA A 22 4.81 -6.98 7.11
N LEU A 23 5.19 -6.50 8.31
CA LEU A 23 6.05 -7.24 9.25
C LEU A 23 5.42 -8.56 9.73
N SER A 24 4.09 -8.65 9.75
CA SER A 24 3.35 -9.86 10.09
C SER A 24 3.15 -10.81 8.90
N GLY A 25 3.69 -10.49 7.72
CA GLY A 25 3.61 -11.31 6.52
C GLY A 25 2.40 -11.03 5.61
N ALA A 26 1.69 -9.92 5.79
CA ALA A 26 0.60 -9.54 4.89
C ALA A 26 1.11 -9.26 3.46
N THR A 27 0.33 -9.65 2.45
CA THR A 27 0.63 -9.33 1.05
C THR A 27 0.23 -7.90 0.70
N ALA A 28 0.69 -7.41 -0.46
CA ALA A 28 0.32 -6.09 -0.95
C ALA A 28 -1.20 -5.92 -1.12
N THR A 29 -1.89 -6.95 -1.61
CA THR A 29 -3.35 -6.90 -1.77
C THR A 29 -4.10 -6.98 -0.44
N ASP A 30 -3.59 -7.69 0.56
CA ASP A 30 -4.14 -7.64 1.93
C ASP A 30 -4.08 -6.22 2.50
N ILE A 31 -2.93 -5.56 2.35
CA ILE A 31 -2.73 -4.17 2.78
C ILE A 31 -3.64 -3.22 2.00
N LEU A 32 -3.75 -3.37 0.68
CA LEU A 32 -4.64 -2.54 -0.14
C LEU A 32 -6.11 -2.71 0.25
N ARG A 33 -6.57 -3.94 0.52
CA ARG A 33 -7.93 -4.19 1.01
C ARG A 33 -8.17 -3.53 2.35
N TYR A 34 -7.24 -3.65 3.29
CA TYR A 34 -7.31 -2.95 4.57
C TYR A 34 -7.46 -1.44 4.37
N LEU A 35 -6.64 -0.84 3.49
CA LEU A 35 -6.71 0.60 3.21
C LEU A 35 -8.07 1.03 2.62
N VAL A 36 -8.66 0.24 1.74
CA VAL A 36 -9.94 0.59 1.10
C VAL A 36 -11.13 0.30 2.01
N LEU A 37 -11.16 -0.87 2.65
CA LEU A 37 -12.34 -1.36 3.36
C LEU A 37 -12.40 -0.88 4.82
N GLU A 38 -11.25 -0.83 5.49
CA GLU A 38 -11.16 -0.49 6.92
C GLU A 38 -10.76 0.98 7.14
N CYS A 39 -9.88 1.52 6.29
CA CYS A 39 -9.46 2.92 6.37
C CYS A 39 -10.23 3.87 5.44
N ASP A 40 -11.18 3.35 4.65
CA ASP A 40 -12.01 4.11 3.71
C ASP A 40 -11.21 4.96 2.69
N LEU A 41 -10.03 4.48 2.27
CA LEU A 41 -9.19 5.16 1.28
C LEU A 41 -9.61 4.79 -0.14
N GLN A 42 -10.62 5.48 -0.64
CA GLN A 42 -11.16 5.25 -2.00
C GLN A 42 -10.27 5.82 -3.12
N GLY A 43 -9.38 6.77 -2.81
CA GLY A 43 -8.55 7.44 -3.80
C GLY A 43 -7.31 6.64 -4.19
N LYS A 44 -7.11 6.38 -5.50
CA LYS A 44 -5.89 5.72 -6.00
C LYS A 44 -4.60 6.42 -5.62
N ALA A 45 -4.59 7.76 -5.66
CA ALA A 45 -3.45 8.55 -5.21
C ALA A 45 -3.15 8.36 -3.72
N GLN A 46 -4.17 8.17 -2.88
CA GLN A 46 -4.01 7.88 -1.45
C GLN A 46 -3.38 6.50 -1.24
N LEU A 47 -3.85 5.48 -1.97
CA LEU A 47 -3.26 4.13 -1.90
C LEU A 47 -1.79 4.14 -2.33
N MET A 48 -1.48 4.80 -3.45
CA MET A 48 -0.10 4.94 -3.94
C MET A 48 0.80 5.66 -2.92
N ILE A 49 0.35 6.79 -2.35
CA ILE A 49 1.19 7.55 -1.41
C ILE A 49 1.43 6.77 -0.11
N VAL A 50 0.47 5.96 0.35
CA VAL A 50 0.65 5.07 1.50
C VAL A 50 1.72 4.03 1.20
N PHE A 51 1.75 3.42 0.01
CA PHE A 51 2.82 2.49 -0.35
C PHE A 51 4.19 3.18 -0.44
N CYS A 52 4.25 4.35 -1.07
CA CYS A 52 5.49 5.12 -1.19
C CYS A 52 6.06 5.52 0.17
N LYS A 53 5.21 6.02 1.08
CA LYS A 53 5.64 6.54 2.38
C LYS A 53 5.72 5.47 3.47
N GLY A 54 4.90 4.44 3.36
CA GLY A 54 4.85 3.30 4.27
C GLY A 54 6.06 2.39 4.11
N PHE A 55 6.42 2.06 2.86
CA PHE A 55 7.42 1.03 2.57
C PHE A 55 8.61 1.52 1.73
N GLY A 56 8.63 2.78 1.32
CA GLY A 56 9.68 3.32 0.45
C GLY A 56 9.56 2.89 -1.02
N VAL A 57 8.37 2.43 -1.46
CA VAL A 57 8.14 2.03 -2.85
C VAL A 57 8.28 3.25 -3.77
N GLU A 58 9.04 3.11 -4.85
CA GLU A 58 9.11 4.15 -5.87
C GLU A 58 7.74 4.38 -6.52
N LEU A 59 7.40 5.64 -6.81
CA LEU A 59 6.10 5.98 -7.41
C LEU A 59 5.86 5.25 -8.75
N ARG A 60 6.92 5.02 -9.54
CA ARG A 60 6.84 4.23 -10.79
C ARG A 60 6.29 2.83 -10.53
N ILE A 61 6.72 2.18 -9.45
CA ILE A 61 6.29 0.83 -9.08
C ILE A 61 4.88 0.89 -8.48
N ALA A 62 4.64 1.81 -7.54
CA ALA A 62 3.33 1.99 -6.90
C ALA A 62 2.22 2.37 -7.91
N SER A 63 2.56 2.93 -9.07
CA SER A 63 1.59 3.30 -10.10
C SER A 63 0.72 2.13 -10.60
N CYS A 64 1.17 0.88 -10.45
CA CYS A 64 0.37 -0.31 -10.80
C CYS A 64 -0.92 -0.39 -9.97
N ILE A 65 -0.97 0.19 -8.77
CA ILE A 65 -2.17 0.27 -7.92
C ILE A 65 -3.34 0.97 -8.63
N GLY A 66 -3.05 1.84 -9.60
CA GLY A 66 -4.06 2.50 -10.42
C GLY A 66 -4.91 1.53 -11.25
N GLY A 67 -4.36 0.36 -11.59
CA GLY A 67 -5.07 -0.69 -12.34
C GLY A 67 -5.81 -1.69 -11.46
N TRP A 68 -5.73 -1.62 -10.14
CA TRP A 68 -6.35 -2.61 -9.23
C TRP A 68 -7.64 -2.10 -8.61
N TRP A 69 -8.57 -2.97 -8.23
CA TRP A 69 -9.66 -2.65 -7.30
C TRP A 69 -10.06 -3.91 -6.51
N HIS A 70 -10.57 -3.73 -5.28
CA HIS A 70 -10.76 -4.83 -4.32
C HIS A 70 -11.85 -5.84 -4.72
N ASP A 71 -12.78 -5.47 -5.60
CA ASP A 71 -13.87 -6.32 -6.08
C ASP A 71 -13.55 -7.03 -7.41
N GLY A 72 -12.32 -6.86 -7.93
CA GLY A 72 -11.89 -7.41 -9.20
C GLY A 72 -12.30 -6.62 -10.44
N SER A 73 -12.95 -5.45 -10.30
CA SER A 73 -13.27 -4.55 -11.42
C SER A 73 -12.07 -3.82 -12.03
N GLY A 74 -10.91 -3.89 -11.36
CA GLY A 74 -9.65 -3.36 -11.88
C GLY A 74 -9.13 -4.12 -13.10
N SER A 75 -8.27 -3.49 -13.89
CA SER A 75 -7.55 -4.13 -15.01
C SER A 75 -6.42 -5.07 -14.57
N LEU A 76 -5.98 -4.99 -13.31
CA LEU A 76 -4.96 -5.86 -12.72
C LEU A 76 -5.57 -6.72 -11.62
N SER A 77 -5.30 -8.02 -11.68
CA SER A 77 -5.66 -8.99 -10.65
C SER A 77 -4.82 -8.84 -9.39
N ASP A 78 -5.28 -9.47 -8.31
CA ASP A 78 -4.51 -9.55 -7.07
C ASP A 78 -3.15 -10.21 -7.27
N ASP A 79 -3.11 -11.30 -8.03
CA ASP A 79 -1.86 -12.02 -8.32
C ASP A 79 -0.85 -11.09 -8.99
N ARG A 80 -1.31 -10.27 -9.95
CA ARG A 80 -0.44 -9.33 -10.66
C ARG A 80 0.05 -8.21 -9.75
N ILE A 81 -0.79 -7.71 -8.84
CA ILE A 81 -0.38 -6.72 -7.85
C ILE A 81 0.62 -7.29 -6.86
N ASN A 82 0.37 -8.49 -6.36
CA ASN A 82 1.25 -9.18 -5.43
C ASN A 82 2.61 -9.47 -6.07
N GLU A 83 2.64 -9.91 -7.34
CA GLU A 83 3.88 -10.12 -8.10
C GLU A 83 4.73 -8.84 -8.19
N LEU A 84 4.08 -7.69 -8.41
CA LEU A 84 4.76 -6.40 -8.58
C LEU A 84 5.20 -5.75 -7.25
N LEU A 85 4.40 -5.88 -6.19
CA LEU A 85 4.58 -5.11 -4.95
C LEU A 85 5.14 -5.92 -3.78
N ASN A 86 4.92 -7.24 -3.71
CA ASN A 86 5.47 -8.05 -2.61
C ASN A 86 7.00 -8.00 -2.53
N PRO A 87 7.78 -7.96 -3.64
CA PRO A 87 9.23 -7.78 -3.55
C PRO A 87 9.65 -6.51 -2.81
N GLU A 88 8.87 -5.43 -2.91
CA GLU A 88 9.14 -4.19 -2.17
C GLU A 88 8.81 -4.33 -0.69
N LEU A 89 7.72 -5.03 -0.35
CA LEU A 89 7.39 -5.32 1.05
C LEU A 89 8.46 -6.20 1.69
N VAL A 90 8.97 -7.21 0.98
CA VAL A 90 10.06 -8.06 1.45
C VAL A 90 11.33 -7.23 1.67
N ARG A 91 11.68 -6.32 0.75
CA ARG A 91 12.80 -5.38 0.94
C ARG A 91 12.61 -4.50 2.17
N TYR A 92 11.42 -3.94 2.35
CA TYR A 92 11.08 -3.15 3.52
C TYR A 92 11.25 -3.97 4.81
N VAL A 93 10.64 -5.17 4.91
CA VAL A 93 10.73 -6.04 6.09
C VAL A 93 12.19 -6.38 6.40
N ALA A 94 12.98 -6.75 5.39
CA ALA A 94 14.40 -7.05 5.57
C ALA A 94 15.20 -5.86 6.14
N SER A 95 14.86 -4.62 5.74
CA SER A 95 15.49 -3.40 6.27
C SER A 95 15.19 -3.15 7.75
N GLN A 96 14.01 -3.59 8.24
CA GLN A 96 13.59 -3.38 9.63
C GLN A 96 14.21 -4.39 10.60
N VAL A 97 14.53 -5.60 10.13
CA VAL A 97 15.14 -6.65 10.98
C VAL A 97 16.64 -6.39 11.24
N GLN A 98 17.29 -5.57 10.41
CA GLN A 98 18.70 -5.22 10.54
C GLN A 98 18.95 -3.93 11.33
N SER A 99 17.89 -3.28 11.83
CA SER A 99 17.94 -2.04 12.62
C SER A 99 17.74 -2.34 14.10
#